data_AF-A0A0F6YPI3-F1
#
_entry.id   AF-A0A0F6YPI3-F1
#
_cell.length_a   1.000
_cell.length_b   1.000
_cell.length_c   1.000
_cell.angle_alpha   90.00
_cell.angle_beta   90.00
_cell.angle_gamma   90.00
#
_symmetry.space_group_name_H-M   'P 1'
#
loop_
_entity.id
_entity.type
_entity.pdbx_description
1 polymer ?
#
loop_
_entity_poly.entity_id
_entity_poly.type
_entity_poly.pdbx_seq_one_letter_code
_entity_poly.pdbx_strand_id
1 'polypeptide(L)'
;MKKALPVVNGDAARFECVWPGCGGACCKDSRPPVSEGEAARIAEAIPRVVARLRPAARRVVERGAWVTKRMKHGRPMLAIADAYCVFYAEGCALHVLGASEGDKNKYKPATCITFPLDRDDHDRWYVRQHGVENEQWTELACLDPGASSNRAVDSLREEIAFAERVEAGLETWRRPNGR
;
A
#
# COMPACT_ATOMS: atom_id res chain seq x y z
N MET A 1 20.61 -21.01 -2.00
CA MET A 1 20.35 -19.56 -1.94
C MET A 1 18.97 -19.32 -2.56
N LYS A 2 17.99 -18.81 -1.80
CA LYS A 2 16.74 -18.32 -2.41
C LYS A 2 17.12 -17.14 -3.31
N LYS A 3 16.67 -17.16 -4.57
CA LYS A 3 16.89 -16.04 -5.50
C LYS A 3 16.08 -14.86 -4.97
N ALA A 4 16.72 -13.71 -4.76
CA ALA A 4 16.03 -12.49 -4.38
C ALA A 4 14.96 -12.14 -5.41
N LEU A 5 13.87 -11.49 -4.98
CA LEU A 5 12.79 -11.06 -5.88
C LEU A 5 13.37 -10.21 -7.02
N PRO A 6 13.19 -10.61 -8.28
CA PRO A 6 13.68 -9.82 -9.40
C PRO A 6 12.83 -8.54 -9.53
N VAL A 7 13.46 -7.38 -9.34
CA VAL A 7 12.86 -6.06 -9.56
C VAL A 7 13.51 -5.44 -10.80
N VAL A 8 12.75 -5.31 -11.89
CA VAL A 8 13.26 -5.05 -13.26
C VAL A 8 14.16 -3.82 -13.33
N ASN A 9 13.75 -2.71 -12.72
CA ASN A 9 14.51 -1.46 -12.69
C ASN A 9 15.17 -1.20 -11.32
N GLY A 10 15.26 -2.20 -10.43
CA GLY A 10 15.65 -1.99 -9.03
C GLY A 10 17.03 -1.35 -8.84
N ASP A 11 18.00 -1.72 -9.66
CA ASP A 11 19.36 -1.17 -9.59
C ASP A 11 19.46 0.27 -10.11
N ALA A 12 18.65 0.61 -11.11
CA ALA A 12 18.61 1.92 -11.73
C ALA A 12 17.69 2.91 -10.99
N ALA A 13 16.63 2.42 -10.37
CA ALA A 13 15.66 3.23 -9.68
C ALA A 13 16.25 3.89 -8.41
N ARG A 14 15.66 5.01 -8.06
CA ARG A 14 15.97 5.81 -6.87
C ARG A 14 14.69 6.05 -6.10
N PHE A 15 14.74 5.83 -4.80
CA PHE A 15 13.57 6.02 -3.97
C PHE A 15 13.95 6.24 -2.51
N GLU A 16 13.21 7.12 -1.87
CA GLU A 16 13.21 7.27 -0.42
C GLU A 16 11.84 7.71 0.06
N CYS A 17 11.30 7.01 1.06
CA CYS A 17 10.07 7.41 1.70
C CYS A 17 10.36 8.59 2.63
N VAL A 18 9.75 9.74 2.35
CA VAL A 18 9.93 10.97 3.13
C VAL A 18 8.80 11.23 4.14
N TRP A 19 8.11 10.18 4.58
CA TRP A 19 7.13 10.30 5.68
C TRP A 19 7.88 10.55 7.01
N PRO A 20 7.38 11.43 7.91
CA PRO A 20 6.10 12.15 7.88
C PRO A 20 6.11 13.45 7.06
N GLY A 21 7.26 13.88 6.53
CA GLY A 21 7.43 15.14 5.80
C GLY A 21 6.48 15.33 4.60
N CYS A 22 6.11 14.26 3.89
CA CYS A 22 5.12 14.35 2.80
C CYS A 22 3.65 14.40 3.25
N GLY A 23 3.37 14.38 4.55
CA GLY A 23 2.00 14.38 5.10
C GLY A 23 1.17 13.16 4.72
N GLY A 24 1.79 12.10 4.16
CA GLY A 24 1.06 10.94 3.64
C GLY A 24 0.41 11.19 2.28
N ALA A 25 1.05 11.97 1.40
CA ALA A 25 0.55 12.27 0.06
C ALA A 25 0.14 11.01 -0.75
N CYS A 26 0.80 9.87 -0.59
CA CYS A 26 0.40 8.60 -1.22
C CYS A 26 -0.95 8.04 -0.74
N CYS A 27 -1.54 8.60 0.32
CA CYS A 27 -2.91 8.30 0.76
C CYS A 27 -3.96 9.20 0.10
N LYS A 28 -3.53 10.32 -0.51
CA LYS A 28 -4.41 11.21 -1.27
C LYS A 28 -4.81 10.53 -2.57
N ASP A 29 -6.10 10.57 -2.88
CA ASP A 29 -6.74 9.94 -4.04
C ASP A 29 -6.48 8.43 -4.21
N SER A 30 -5.94 7.79 -3.16
CA SER A 30 -5.54 6.40 -3.16
C SER A 30 -6.71 5.47 -2.83
N ARG A 31 -6.88 4.45 -3.66
CA ARG A 31 -7.91 3.40 -3.58
C ARG A 31 -7.26 2.03 -3.68
N PRO A 32 -6.44 1.62 -2.69
CA PRO A 32 -5.76 0.34 -2.78
C PRO A 32 -6.78 -0.80 -2.92
N PRO A 33 -6.59 -1.73 -3.89
CA PRO A 33 -7.38 -2.94 -3.96
C PRO A 33 -7.11 -3.81 -2.72
N VAL A 34 -8.14 -4.47 -2.20
CA VAL A 34 -8.02 -5.38 -1.07
C VAL A 34 -8.59 -6.75 -1.45
N SER A 35 -7.88 -7.81 -1.07
CA SER A 35 -8.43 -9.17 -1.16
C SER A 35 -9.51 -9.40 -0.10
N GLU A 36 -10.22 -10.52 -0.21
CA GLU A 36 -11.25 -10.92 0.76
C GLU A 36 -10.67 -11.02 2.18
N GLY A 37 -9.53 -11.69 2.36
CA GLY A 37 -8.92 -11.82 3.67
C GLY A 37 -8.29 -10.51 4.19
N GLU A 38 -7.84 -9.62 3.30
CA GLU A 38 -7.46 -8.25 3.68
C GLU A 38 -8.66 -7.46 4.18
N ALA A 39 -9.80 -7.54 3.47
CA ALA A 39 -11.04 -6.91 3.89
C ALA A 39 -11.52 -7.47 5.24
N ALA A 40 -11.50 -8.79 5.44
CA ALA A 40 -11.86 -9.40 6.72
C ALA A 40 -10.98 -8.90 7.87
N ARG A 41 -9.66 -8.86 7.66
CA ARG A 41 -8.71 -8.38 8.67
C ARG A 41 -8.88 -6.89 8.98
N ILE A 42 -9.15 -6.07 7.96
CA ILE A 42 -9.47 -4.65 8.15
C ILE A 42 -10.78 -4.47 8.92
N ALA A 43 -11.81 -5.28 8.62
CA ALA A 43 -13.09 -5.23 9.31
C ALA A 43 -12.94 -5.49 10.82
N GLU A 44 -12.09 -6.45 11.21
CA GLU A 44 -11.75 -6.71 12.61
C GLU A 44 -11.08 -5.50 13.29
N ALA A 45 -10.33 -4.69 12.54
CA ALA A 45 -9.62 -3.51 13.05
C ALA A 45 -10.53 -2.29 13.22
N ILE A 46 -11.63 -2.19 12.46
CA ILE A 46 -12.50 -1.00 12.42
C ILE A 46 -12.91 -0.52 13.82
N PRO A 47 -13.43 -1.35 14.74
CA PRO A 47 -13.84 -0.90 16.06
C PRO A 47 -12.74 -0.21 16.87
N ARG A 48 -11.47 -0.55 16.59
CA ARG A 48 -10.28 -0.02 17.29
C ARG A 48 -9.72 1.26 16.66
N VAL A 49 -9.99 1.50 15.38
CA VAL A 49 -9.46 2.67 14.65
C VAL A 49 -10.51 3.75 14.37
N VAL A 50 -11.81 3.41 14.36
CA VAL A 50 -12.88 4.31 13.89
C VAL A 50 -12.92 5.66 14.61
N ALA A 51 -12.64 5.68 15.91
CA ALA A 51 -12.62 6.90 16.71
C ALA A 51 -11.48 7.87 16.35
N ARG A 52 -10.41 7.37 15.71
CA ARG A 52 -9.24 8.15 15.29
C ARG A 52 -9.35 8.64 13.84
N LEU A 53 -10.36 8.18 13.09
CA LEU A 53 -10.53 8.57 11.69
C LEU A 53 -11.00 10.01 11.57
N ARG A 54 -10.63 10.65 10.46
CA ARG A 54 -11.16 11.97 10.09
C ARG A 54 -12.70 11.93 10.03
N PRO A 55 -13.41 13.03 10.36
CA PRO A 55 -14.87 13.01 10.49
C PRO A 55 -15.63 12.45 9.28
N ALA A 56 -15.22 12.78 8.05
CA ALA A 56 -15.86 12.24 6.85
C ALA A 56 -15.58 10.76 6.64
N ALA A 57 -14.34 10.32 6.87
CA ALA A 57 -13.97 8.92 6.80
C ALA A 57 -14.73 8.08 7.84
N ARG A 58 -14.85 8.58 9.06
CA ARG A 58 -15.62 7.96 10.14
C ARG A 58 -17.06 7.67 9.71
N ARG A 59 -17.76 8.66 9.15
CA ARG A 59 -19.13 8.48 8.61
C ARG A 59 -19.22 7.43 7.51
N VAL A 60 -18.19 7.30 6.67
CA VAL A 60 -18.15 6.27 5.61
C VAL A 60 -17.95 4.88 6.22
N VAL A 61 -17.01 4.75 7.16
CA VAL A 61 -16.66 3.48 7.80
C VAL A 61 -17.78 2.97 8.69
N GLU A 62 -18.41 3.82 9.50
CA GLU A 62 -19.53 3.45 10.40
C GLU A 62 -20.77 2.96 9.64
N ARG A 63 -20.96 3.39 8.37
CA ARG A 63 -22.03 2.90 7.49
C ARG A 63 -21.65 1.62 6.72
N GLY A 64 -20.48 1.04 6.99
CA GLY A 64 -19.97 -0.13 6.28
C GLY A 64 -19.50 0.15 4.84
N ALA A 65 -19.38 1.41 4.43
CA ALA A 65 -19.07 1.81 3.04
C ALA A 65 -17.56 2.05 2.80
N TRP A 66 -16.69 1.43 3.59
CA TRP A 66 -15.22 1.61 3.51
C TRP A 66 -14.55 0.78 2.40
N VAL A 67 -15.27 -0.20 1.83
CA VAL A 67 -14.94 -0.88 0.57
C VAL A 67 -15.94 -0.46 -0.50
N THR A 68 -15.47 -0.22 -1.73
CA THR A 68 -16.31 0.19 -2.85
C THR A 68 -16.60 -0.97 -3.80
N LYS A 69 -17.64 -0.81 -4.63
CA LYS A 69 -17.93 -1.73 -5.76
C LYS A 69 -16.98 -1.54 -6.95
N ARG A 70 -16.11 -0.51 -6.93
CA ARG A 70 -15.14 -0.32 -8.01
C ARG A 70 -14.02 -1.33 -7.84
N MET A 71 -13.61 -1.93 -8.97
CA MET A 71 -12.65 -3.02 -8.99
C MET A 71 -11.33 -2.55 -9.59
N LYS A 72 -10.21 -3.04 -9.05
CA LYS A 72 -8.86 -2.96 -9.66
C LYS A 72 -8.22 -4.34 -9.53
N HIS A 73 -7.70 -4.89 -10.63
CA HIS A 73 -7.18 -6.27 -10.71
C HIS A 73 -8.13 -7.33 -10.13
N GLY A 74 -9.43 -7.21 -10.40
CA GLY A 74 -10.45 -8.14 -9.91
C GLY A 74 -10.74 -8.06 -8.41
N ARG A 75 -10.24 -7.03 -7.71
CA ARG A 75 -10.44 -6.82 -6.27
C ARG A 75 -11.20 -5.52 -6.00
N PRO A 76 -12.09 -5.48 -5.01
CA PRO A 76 -12.72 -4.24 -4.61
C PRO A 76 -11.70 -3.30 -3.99
N MET A 77 -11.92 -2.00 -4.14
CA MET A 77 -11.00 -0.98 -3.64
C MET A 77 -11.50 -0.31 -2.37
N LEU A 78 -10.58 0.10 -1.51
CA LEU A 78 -10.90 0.97 -0.38
C LEU A 78 -11.53 2.29 -0.85
N ALA A 79 -12.40 2.84 -0.01
CA ALA A 79 -13.09 4.09 -0.27
C ALA A 79 -12.20 5.32 -0.04
N ILE A 80 -12.65 6.44 -0.60
CA ILE A 80 -12.11 7.77 -0.34
C ILE A 80 -13.16 8.59 0.42
N ALA A 81 -12.69 9.40 1.37
CA ALA A 81 -13.46 10.49 1.97
C ALA A 81 -12.61 11.75 1.94
N ASP A 82 -13.18 12.87 1.48
CA ASP A 82 -12.49 14.17 1.36
C ASP A 82 -11.08 14.05 0.76
N ALA A 83 -10.99 13.48 -0.45
CA ALA A 83 -9.76 13.30 -1.23
C ALA A 83 -8.66 12.39 -0.64
N TYR A 84 -8.88 11.70 0.49
CA TYR A 84 -7.93 10.68 0.98
C TYR A 84 -8.60 9.34 1.22
N CYS A 85 -7.79 8.28 1.21
CA CYS A 85 -8.16 6.96 1.70
C CYS A 85 -8.89 7.06 3.06
N VAL A 86 -9.97 6.30 3.24
CA VAL A 86 -10.78 6.33 4.48
C VAL A 86 -10.02 5.94 5.75
N PHE A 87 -8.85 5.31 5.64
CA PHE A 87 -8.01 5.00 6.81
C PHE A 87 -6.86 5.99 7.02
N TYR A 88 -6.83 7.10 6.28
CA TYR A 88 -5.89 8.20 6.53
C TYR A 88 -6.34 9.07 7.72
N ALA A 89 -5.44 9.21 8.69
CA ALA A 89 -5.53 10.03 9.89
C ALA A 89 -4.11 10.44 10.33
N GLU A 90 -3.55 11.48 9.70
CA GLU A 90 -2.16 11.97 9.92
C GLU A 90 -1.09 10.87 9.69
N GLY A 91 -1.39 9.97 8.76
CA GLY A 91 -0.75 8.66 8.63
C GLY A 91 -1.81 7.60 8.37
N CYS A 92 -1.40 6.34 8.28
CA CYS A 92 -2.35 5.24 8.09
C CYS A 92 -2.79 4.67 9.45
N ALA A 93 -4.07 4.80 9.80
CA ALA A 93 -4.60 4.31 11.07
C ALA A 93 -4.41 2.79 11.23
N LEU A 94 -4.47 2.04 10.12
CA LEU A 94 -4.24 0.59 10.10
C LEU A 94 -2.77 0.24 10.39
N HIS A 95 -1.83 1.04 9.87
CA HIS A 95 -0.41 0.89 10.15
C HIS A 95 -0.10 1.20 11.62
N VAL A 96 -0.65 2.30 12.15
CA VAL A 96 -0.45 2.70 13.56
C VAL A 96 -0.97 1.62 14.50
N LEU A 97 -2.19 1.10 14.25
CA LEU A 97 -2.73 0.00 15.05
C LEU A 97 -1.85 -1.24 14.96
N GLY A 98 -1.50 -1.67 13.75
CA GLY A 98 -0.63 -2.83 13.55
C GLY A 98 0.70 -2.68 14.30
N ALA A 99 1.36 -1.53 14.16
CA ALA A 99 2.64 -1.26 14.82
C ALA A 99 2.50 -1.33 16.35
N SER A 100 1.41 -0.79 16.91
CA SER A 100 1.13 -0.87 18.35
C SER A 100 0.90 -2.31 18.86
N GLU A 101 0.54 -3.23 17.95
CA GLU A 101 0.36 -4.66 18.23
C GLU A 101 1.60 -5.51 17.85
N GLY A 102 2.71 -4.87 17.48
CA GLY A 102 3.97 -5.53 17.12
C GLY A 102 4.10 -5.93 15.64
N ASP A 103 3.11 -5.64 14.79
CA ASP A 103 3.16 -5.90 13.35
C ASP A 103 2.49 -4.78 12.54
N LYS A 104 3.30 -3.84 12.05
CA LYS A 104 2.87 -2.69 11.24
C LYS A 104 2.15 -3.05 9.92
N ASN A 105 2.28 -4.29 9.47
CA ASN A 105 1.70 -4.80 8.23
C ASN A 105 0.38 -5.56 8.45
N LYS A 106 0.07 -5.93 9.70
CA LYS A 106 -1.06 -6.78 10.10
C LYS A 106 -2.40 -6.41 9.45
N TYR A 107 -2.70 -5.11 9.38
CA TYR A 107 -3.99 -4.60 8.85
C TYR A 107 -3.83 -3.81 7.55
N LYS A 108 -2.61 -3.50 7.14
CA LYS A 108 -2.34 -2.63 5.98
C LYS A 108 -2.55 -3.43 4.67
N PRO A 109 -3.21 -2.88 3.63
CA PRO A 109 -3.29 -3.53 2.32
C PRO A 109 -1.90 -3.82 1.74
N ALA A 110 -1.72 -4.96 1.08
CA ALA A 110 -0.45 -5.37 0.50
C ALA A 110 0.12 -4.31 -0.46
N THR A 111 -0.72 -3.73 -1.32
CA THR A 111 -0.29 -2.68 -2.26
C THR A 111 0.18 -1.40 -1.58
N CYS A 112 -0.28 -1.14 -0.35
CA CYS A 112 0.20 -0.01 0.45
C CYS A 112 1.48 -0.36 1.22
N ILE A 113 1.68 -1.65 1.55
CA ILE A 113 2.91 -2.12 2.17
C ILE A 113 4.03 -2.07 1.14
N THR A 114 3.80 -2.56 -0.08
CA THR A 114 4.83 -2.66 -1.11
C THR A 114 5.13 -1.36 -1.84
N PHE A 115 4.39 -0.28 -1.62
CA PHE A 115 4.63 1.00 -2.31
C PHE A 115 6.09 1.46 -2.16
N PRO A 116 6.80 1.82 -3.25
CA PRO A 116 6.33 2.07 -4.61
C PRO A 116 6.46 0.88 -5.57
N LEU A 117 6.70 -0.34 -5.08
CA LEU A 117 6.76 -1.54 -5.91
C LEU A 117 5.37 -1.86 -6.48
N ASP A 118 5.34 -2.16 -7.78
CA ASP A 118 4.15 -2.63 -8.49
C ASP A 118 4.54 -3.67 -9.54
N ARG A 119 3.53 -4.19 -10.26
CA ARG A 119 3.71 -5.18 -11.33
C ARG A 119 3.44 -4.56 -12.69
N ASP A 120 4.34 -4.82 -13.64
CA ASP A 120 4.15 -4.43 -15.04
C ASP A 120 3.18 -5.38 -15.76
N ASP A 121 2.90 -5.12 -17.04
CA ASP A 121 2.00 -5.94 -17.86
C ASP A 121 2.51 -7.39 -18.08
N HIS A 122 3.77 -7.66 -17.76
CA HIS A 122 4.38 -8.99 -17.81
C HIS A 122 4.44 -9.67 -16.44
N ASP A 123 3.72 -9.14 -15.45
CA ASP A 123 3.69 -9.64 -14.07
C ASP A 123 5.08 -9.65 -13.39
N ARG A 124 5.94 -8.70 -13.76
CA ARG A 124 7.26 -8.52 -13.14
C ARG A 124 7.23 -7.35 -12.18
N TRP A 125 7.94 -7.49 -11.06
CA TRP A 125 8.07 -6.40 -10.09
C TRP A 125 8.95 -5.28 -10.66
N TYR A 126 8.52 -4.04 -10.47
CA TYR A 126 9.30 -2.84 -10.77
C TYR A 126 9.05 -1.78 -9.70
N VAL A 127 9.96 -0.81 -9.61
CA VAL A 127 9.85 0.38 -8.78
C VAL A 127 9.14 1.46 -9.60
N ARG A 128 7.97 1.90 -9.15
CA ARG A 128 7.28 3.05 -9.74
C ARG A 128 8.14 4.31 -9.63
N GLN A 129 8.22 5.08 -10.71
CA GLN A 129 8.89 6.39 -10.77
C GLN A 129 8.22 7.26 -11.83
N HIS A 130 8.38 8.58 -11.73
CA HIS A 130 7.96 9.51 -12.79
C HIS A 130 8.57 9.09 -14.14
N GLY A 131 7.73 8.96 -15.17
CA GLY A 131 8.14 8.55 -16.52
C GLY A 131 8.35 7.05 -16.72
N VAL A 132 8.12 6.20 -15.71
CA VAL A 132 8.17 4.73 -15.80
C VAL A 132 6.74 4.17 -15.84
N GLU A 133 6.47 3.21 -16.73
CA GLU A 133 5.18 2.48 -16.83
C GLU A 133 3.93 3.40 -16.83
N ASN A 134 4.01 4.55 -17.51
CA ASN A 134 2.94 5.57 -17.53
C ASN A 134 2.50 6.01 -16.12
N GLU A 135 3.44 6.18 -15.20
CA GLU A 135 3.16 6.66 -13.83
C GLU A 135 2.25 7.90 -13.83
N GLN A 136 1.16 7.81 -13.09
CA GLN A 136 0.11 8.84 -13.01
C GLN A 136 0.32 9.81 -11.85
N TRP A 137 1.06 9.40 -10.82
CA TRP A 137 1.32 10.18 -9.59
C TRP A 137 2.50 11.11 -9.77
N THR A 138 2.35 12.10 -10.65
CA THR A 138 3.37 13.11 -10.97
C THR A 138 3.65 14.11 -9.84
N GLU A 139 2.75 14.18 -8.86
CA GLU A 139 2.82 15.08 -7.71
C GLU A 139 3.57 14.48 -6.52
N LEU A 140 3.82 13.17 -6.52
CA LEU A 140 4.55 12.53 -5.43
C LEU A 140 6.06 12.68 -5.64
N ALA A 141 6.64 13.67 -4.97
CA ALA A 141 8.08 13.92 -5.03
C ALA A 141 8.96 12.68 -4.76
N CYS A 142 8.52 11.73 -3.93
CA CYS A 142 9.29 10.50 -3.69
C CYS A 142 9.36 9.54 -4.90
N LEU A 143 8.52 9.72 -5.91
CA LEU A 143 8.58 9.00 -7.18
C LEU A 143 9.46 9.72 -8.22
N ASP A 144 9.92 10.94 -7.96
CA ASP A 144 10.90 11.61 -8.81
C ASP A 144 12.27 10.92 -8.66
N PRO A 145 12.85 10.37 -9.74
CA PRO A 145 14.18 9.75 -9.67
C PRO A 145 15.29 10.71 -9.22
N GLY A 146 15.10 12.03 -9.37
CA GLY A 146 16.02 13.06 -8.91
C GLY A 146 15.86 13.43 -7.43
N ALA A 147 14.80 12.99 -6.75
CA ALA A 147 14.53 13.38 -5.35
C ALA A 147 15.35 12.59 -4.31
N SER A 148 15.99 11.49 -4.71
CA SER A 148 16.87 10.72 -3.82
C SER A 148 18.09 10.18 -4.57
N SER A 149 19.23 10.11 -3.90
CA SER A 149 20.42 9.41 -4.38
C SER A 149 20.44 7.93 -3.99
N ASN A 150 19.53 7.50 -3.09
CA ASN A 150 19.48 6.14 -2.59
C ASN A 150 18.93 5.19 -3.67
N ARG A 151 19.64 4.08 -3.91
CA ARG A 151 19.15 3.00 -4.79
C ARG A 151 17.89 2.40 -4.19
N ALA A 152 16.88 2.17 -5.04
CA ALA A 152 15.61 1.63 -4.60
C ALA A 152 15.74 0.23 -3.96
N VAL A 153 16.62 -0.62 -4.47
CA VAL A 153 16.89 -1.95 -3.86
C VAL A 153 17.44 -1.88 -2.44
N ASP A 154 18.11 -0.79 -2.08
CA ASP A 154 18.68 -0.60 -0.74
C ASP A 154 17.68 0.03 0.22
N SER A 155 16.87 0.98 -0.27
CA SER A 155 15.86 1.69 0.53
C SER A 155 14.55 0.90 0.69
N LEU A 156 14.22 0.01 -0.23
CA LEU A 156 13.00 -0.81 -0.23
C LEU A 156 13.19 -2.24 0.27
N ARG A 157 14.24 -2.49 1.07
CA ARG A 157 14.56 -3.85 1.54
C ARG A 157 13.39 -4.52 2.26
N GLU A 158 12.63 -3.78 3.05
CA GLU A 158 11.49 -4.32 3.78
C GLU A 158 10.30 -4.62 2.86
N GLU A 159 10.03 -3.73 1.91
CA GLU A 159 8.96 -3.87 0.91
C GLU A 159 9.24 -5.04 -0.04
N ILE A 160 10.49 -5.19 -0.48
CA ILE A 160 10.96 -6.33 -1.28
C ILE A 160 10.81 -7.62 -0.48
N ALA A 161 11.27 -7.65 0.77
CA ALA A 161 11.13 -8.83 1.62
C ALA A 161 9.64 -9.19 1.89
N PHE A 162 8.77 -8.20 2.01
CA PHE A 162 7.33 -8.43 2.12
C PHE A 162 6.76 -9.01 0.83
N ALA A 163 7.11 -8.45 -0.33
CA ALA A 163 6.69 -8.98 -1.63
C ALA A 163 7.17 -10.43 -1.85
N GLU A 164 8.41 -10.77 -1.46
CA GLU A 164 8.91 -12.15 -1.47
C GLU A 164 8.05 -13.11 -0.64
N ARG A 165 7.59 -12.67 0.53
CA ARG A 165 6.71 -13.48 1.39
C ARG A 165 5.34 -13.69 0.74
N VAL A 166 4.81 -12.68 0.04
CA VAL A 166 3.57 -12.81 -0.73
C VAL A 166 3.74 -13.83 -1.86
N GLU A 167 4.81 -13.73 -2.65
CA GLU A 167 5.12 -14.67 -3.75
C GLU A 167 5.32 -16.10 -3.26
N ALA A 168 6.03 -16.25 -2.14
CA ALA A 168 6.25 -17.55 -1.51
C ALA A 168 4.98 -18.12 -0.84
N GLY A 169 3.85 -17.39 -0.84
CA GLY A 169 2.61 -17.84 -0.25
C GLY A 169 2.56 -17.81 1.27
N LEU A 170 3.48 -17.11 1.91
CA LEU A 170 3.58 -17.03 3.37
C LEU A 170 2.54 -16.07 3.97
N GLU A 171 1.99 -15.16 3.16
CA GLU A 171 0.85 -14.31 3.49
C GLU A 171 -0.48 -15.00 3.12
N THR A 172 -0.69 -16.22 3.63
CA THR A 172 -1.80 -17.12 3.22
C THR A 172 -3.18 -16.48 3.35
N TRP A 173 -3.38 -15.67 4.38
CA TRP A 173 -4.64 -14.97 4.65
C TRP A 173 -4.93 -13.83 3.65
N ARG A 174 -3.98 -13.40 2.81
CA ARG A 174 -4.20 -12.39 1.78
C ARG A 174 -4.64 -12.96 0.44
N ARG A 175 -4.63 -14.28 0.28
CA ARG A 175 -5.05 -14.93 -0.96
C ARG A 175 -6.57 -14.81 -1.12
N PRO A 176 -7.09 -14.49 -2.32
CA PRO A 176 -8.48 -14.81 -2.62
C PRO A 176 -8.62 -16.33 -2.53
N ASN A 177 -9.70 -16.82 -1.92
CA ASN A 177 -10.01 -18.25 -1.94
C ASN A 177 -9.95 -18.75 -3.40
N GLY A 178 -9.05 -19.70 -3.71
CA GLY A 178 -9.03 -20.40 -5.01
C GLY A 178 -7.98 -19.97 -6.05
N ARG A 179 -6.70 -19.81 -5.68
CA ARG A 179 -5.57 -20.10 -6.61
C ARG A 179 -4.55 -20.99 -5.93
#